data_AF-A0A8S0FSB6-F1
#
_entry.id   AF-A0A8S0FSB6-F1
#
_cell.length_a   1.000
_cell.length_b   1.000
_cell.length_c   1.000
_cell.angle_alpha   90.00
_cell.angle_beta   90.00
_cell.angle_gamma   90.00
#
_symmetry.space_group_name_H-M   'P 1'
#
loop_
_entity.id
_entity.type
_entity.pdbx_description
1 polymer ?
#
loop_
_entity_poly.entity_id
_entity_poly.type
_entity_poly.pdbx_seq_one_letter_code
_entity_poly.pdbx_strand_id
1 'polypeptide(L)'
;MAEPMSALRNVYAPRPQDQRCALGSVKSNMGHLDTAAGIAGLLKTVLAVSRGQIPPLLNFHTPNPALKLEESPFTIPVSAQAWQDEMRYAGVSSFGIGGTNCHMIVASLPDALNARLPNTDSGRKSTALLLSAASDSALRRLATDYAGALRENADASSLAFTALHARRLDLPLPPGGAIKP
;
A
#
# COMPACT_ATOMS: atom_id res chain seq x y z
N MET A 1 -1.27 -25.93 -5.51
CA MET A 1 -0.79 -24.58 -5.93
C MET A 1 -0.64 -24.43 -7.45
N ALA A 2 -0.81 -25.50 -8.27
CA ALA A 2 -0.63 -25.44 -9.72
C ALA A 2 -1.84 -24.86 -10.49
N GLU A 3 -3.06 -25.08 -10.02
CA GLU A 3 -4.31 -24.63 -10.68
C GLU A 3 -4.42 -23.11 -10.88
N PRO A 4 -4.09 -22.24 -9.90
CA PRO A 4 -4.12 -20.79 -10.14
C PRO A 4 -3.10 -20.32 -11.19
N MET A 5 -1.95 -21.00 -11.27
CA MET A 5 -0.88 -20.63 -12.17
C MET A 5 -1.18 -21.00 -13.61
N SER A 6 -1.80 -22.17 -13.85
CA SER A 6 -2.27 -22.54 -15.18
C SER A 6 -3.33 -21.56 -15.69
N ALA A 7 -4.31 -21.19 -14.84
CA ALA A 7 -5.33 -20.22 -15.18
C ALA A 7 -4.73 -18.84 -15.57
N LEU A 8 -3.80 -18.33 -14.76
CA LEU A 8 -3.14 -17.05 -15.05
C LEU A 8 -2.30 -17.10 -16.32
N ARG A 9 -1.58 -18.20 -16.57
CA ARG A 9 -0.79 -18.39 -17.82
C ARG A 9 -1.68 -18.35 -19.05
N ASN A 10 -2.86 -18.98 -18.99
CA ASN A 10 -3.80 -19.01 -20.11
C ASN A 10 -4.34 -17.61 -20.45
N VAL A 11 -4.64 -16.79 -19.44
CA VAL A 11 -5.19 -15.44 -19.64
C VAL A 11 -4.13 -14.45 -20.09
N TYR A 12 -2.91 -14.54 -19.55
CA TYR A 12 -1.86 -13.56 -19.86
C TYR A 12 -1.17 -13.82 -21.21
N ALA A 13 -1.43 -14.99 -21.83
CA ALA A 13 -0.87 -15.47 -23.09
C ALA A 13 0.68 -15.41 -23.12
N PRO A 14 1.35 -15.96 -24.15
CA PRO A 14 2.78 -15.75 -24.30
C PRO A 14 3.06 -14.26 -24.45
N ARG A 15 3.92 -13.71 -23.58
CA ARG A 15 4.44 -12.35 -23.71
C ARG A 15 5.89 -12.39 -24.16
N PRO A 16 6.36 -11.38 -24.92
CA PRO A 16 7.79 -11.16 -25.16
C PRO A 16 8.58 -11.21 -23.84
N GLN A 17 9.82 -11.69 -23.90
CA GLN A 17 10.61 -11.95 -22.70
C GLN A 17 10.93 -10.67 -21.89
N ASP A 18 10.94 -9.52 -22.56
CA ASP A 18 11.07 -8.17 -22.02
C ASP A 18 9.77 -7.59 -21.44
N GLN A 19 8.62 -8.25 -21.62
CA GLN A 19 7.30 -7.82 -21.13
C GLN A 19 6.68 -8.78 -20.10
N ARG A 20 7.52 -9.59 -19.45
CA ARG A 20 7.07 -10.53 -18.43
C ARG A 20 6.60 -9.79 -17.17
N CYS A 21 5.55 -10.31 -16.55
CA CYS A 21 4.91 -9.76 -15.38
C CYS A 21 5.53 -10.32 -14.09
N ALA A 22 5.90 -9.45 -13.15
CA ALA A 22 6.36 -9.90 -11.85
C ALA A 22 5.22 -10.56 -11.06
N LEU A 23 5.47 -11.73 -10.50
CA LEU A 23 4.50 -12.53 -9.78
C LEU A 23 4.99 -12.82 -8.36
N GLY A 24 4.13 -12.59 -7.39
CA GLY A 24 4.45 -12.85 -5.99
C GLY A 24 3.22 -12.98 -5.11
N SER A 25 3.46 -13.19 -3.82
CA SER A 25 2.42 -13.36 -2.80
C SER A 25 2.85 -12.67 -1.52
N VAL A 26 1.90 -12.18 -0.73
CA VAL A 26 2.18 -11.69 0.64
C VAL A 26 2.33 -12.85 1.63
N LYS A 27 1.85 -14.05 1.25
CA LYS A 27 1.83 -15.23 2.13
C LYS A 27 3.22 -15.71 2.51
N SER A 28 4.25 -15.42 1.70
CA SER A 28 5.65 -15.68 2.06
C SER A 28 6.12 -14.88 3.28
N ASN A 29 5.46 -13.76 3.59
CA ASN A 29 5.84 -12.85 4.66
C ASN A 29 5.00 -13.05 5.93
N MET A 30 3.70 -13.36 5.76
CA MET A 30 2.73 -13.39 6.87
C MET A 30 1.97 -14.72 7.00
N GLY A 31 2.33 -15.74 6.21
CA GLY A 31 1.59 -16.98 6.14
C GLY A 31 0.22 -16.83 5.50
N HIS A 32 -0.64 -17.84 5.68
CA HIS A 32 -2.01 -17.79 5.18
C HIS A 32 -2.94 -17.20 6.23
N LEU A 33 -3.34 -15.94 6.03
CA LEU A 33 -4.22 -15.21 6.95
C LEU A 33 -5.72 -15.54 6.79
N ASP A 34 -6.04 -16.73 6.30
CA ASP A 34 -7.41 -17.20 5.99
C ASP A 34 -8.31 -16.09 5.38
N THR A 35 -9.33 -15.64 6.12
CA THR A 35 -10.30 -14.61 5.72
C THR A 35 -9.66 -13.25 5.41
N ALA A 36 -8.50 -12.94 6.00
CA ALA A 36 -7.75 -11.71 5.74
C ALA A 36 -6.71 -11.84 4.62
N ALA A 37 -6.55 -13.03 4.01
CA ALA A 37 -5.55 -13.24 2.95
C ALA A 37 -5.79 -12.35 1.72
N GLY A 38 -7.05 -12.05 1.40
CA GLY A 38 -7.43 -11.17 0.29
C GLY A 38 -7.00 -9.72 0.54
N ILE A 39 -7.39 -9.14 1.69
CA ILE A 39 -7.04 -7.75 2.03
C ILE A 39 -5.53 -7.55 2.20
N ALA A 40 -4.82 -8.53 2.77
CA ALA A 40 -3.36 -8.47 2.87
C ALA A 40 -2.68 -8.45 1.48
N GLY A 41 -3.18 -9.25 0.54
CA GLY A 41 -2.70 -9.25 -0.85
C GLY A 41 -2.98 -7.92 -1.55
N LEU A 42 -4.18 -7.37 -1.35
CA LEU A 42 -4.58 -6.07 -1.90
C LEU A 42 -3.70 -4.94 -1.34
N LEU A 43 -3.46 -4.89 -0.03
CA LEU A 43 -2.62 -3.86 0.61
C LEU A 43 -1.18 -3.91 0.09
N LYS A 44 -0.58 -5.11 -0.01
CA LYS A 44 0.74 -5.27 -0.67
C LYS A 44 0.74 -4.67 -2.08
N THR A 45 -0.31 -4.97 -2.84
CA THR A 45 -0.46 -4.54 -4.24
C THR A 45 -0.58 -3.02 -4.36
N VAL A 46 -1.48 -2.40 -3.57
CA VAL A 46 -1.67 -0.94 -3.54
C VAL A 46 -0.39 -0.23 -3.11
N LEU A 47 0.32 -0.74 -2.11
CA LEU A 47 1.59 -0.16 -1.67
C LEU A 47 2.70 -0.30 -2.73
N ALA A 48 2.78 -1.44 -3.42
CA ALA A 48 3.75 -1.66 -4.49
C ALA A 48 3.52 -0.69 -5.68
N VAL A 49 2.26 -0.57 -6.11
CA VAL A 49 1.84 0.33 -7.20
C VAL A 49 2.05 1.80 -6.83
N SER A 50 1.64 2.21 -5.63
CA SER A 50 1.75 3.61 -5.19
C SER A 50 3.19 4.05 -4.94
N ARG A 51 4.06 3.15 -4.46
CA ARG A 51 5.47 3.45 -4.20
C ARG A 51 6.39 3.19 -5.39
N GLY A 52 5.86 2.66 -6.50
CA GLY A 52 6.67 2.31 -7.67
C GLY A 52 7.76 1.28 -7.33
N GLN A 53 7.43 0.28 -6.52
CA GLN A 53 8.40 -0.74 -6.09
C GLN A 53 7.76 -2.13 -6.02
N ILE A 54 8.39 -3.11 -6.66
CA ILE A 54 8.01 -4.51 -6.59
C ILE A 54 8.80 -5.16 -5.43
N PRO A 55 8.14 -5.59 -4.35
CA PRO A 55 8.82 -6.23 -3.23
C PRO A 55 9.23 -7.68 -3.57
N PRO A 56 10.30 -8.20 -2.95
CA PRO A 56 10.73 -9.57 -3.16
C PRO A 56 9.70 -10.59 -2.65
N LEU A 57 9.70 -11.78 -3.25
CA LEU A 57 9.06 -12.97 -2.74
C LEU A 57 10.04 -13.69 -1.79
N LEU A 58 9.73 -13.72 -0.50
CA LEU A 58 10.57 -14.39 0.49
C LEU A 58 10.50 -15.91 0.38
N ASN A 59 11.54 -16.59 0.88
CA ASN A 59 11.65 -18.06 0.94
C ASN A 59 11.56 -18.74 -0.43
N PHE A 60 11.90 -18.02 -1.51
CA PHE A 60 11.95 -18.55 -2.86
C PHE A 60 13.40 -18.84 -3.25
N HIS A 61 13.72 -20.13 -3.47
CA HIS A 61 15.06 -20.57 -3.86
C HIS A 61 15.02 -21.33 -5.19
N THR A 62 14.27 -22.42 -5.23
CA THR A 62 14.14 -23.27 -6.42
C THR A 62 12.69 -23.25 -6.91
N PRO A 63 12.42 -22.85 -8.16
CA PRO A 63 11.07 -22.90 -8.71
C PRO A 63 10.57 -24.35 -8.78
N ASN A 64 9.29 -24.56 -8.48
CA ASN A 64 8.66 -25.85 -8.74
C ASN A 64 8.64 -26.12 -10.26
N PRO A 65 9.25 -27.21 -10.77
CA PRO A 65 9.31 -27.50 -12.21
C PRO A 65 7.94 -27.56 -12.89
N ALA A 66 6.89 -27.97 -12.17
CA ALA A 66 5.52 -28.02 -12.68
C ALA A 66 4.97 -26.65 -13.09
N LEU A 67 5.56 -25.55 -12.60
CA LEU A 67 5.17 -24.19 -12.96
C LEU A 67 5.63 -23.80 -14.37
N LYS A 68 6.65 -24.47 -14.92
CA LYS A 68 7.34 -24.12 -16.18
C LYS A 68 7.58 -22.60 -16.29
N LEU A 69 8.19 -22.03 -15.26
CA LEU A 69 8.28 -20.59 -15.08
C LEU A 69 9.01 -19.91 -16.26
N GLU A 70 10.04 -20.54 -16.81
CA GLU A 70 10.80 -20.03 -17.97
C GLU A 70 9.95 -19.87 -19.23
N GLU A 71 8.97 -20.75 -19.42
CA GLU A 71 8.01 -20.72 -20.53
C GLU A 71 6.75 -19.88 -20.20
N SER A 72 6.71 -19.25 -19.03
CA SER A 72 5.55 -18.50 -18.56
C SER A 72 5.75 -16.99 -18.75
N PRO A 73 4.66 -16.20 -18.86
CA PRO A 73 4.75 -14.75 -18.93
C PRO A 73 5.16 -14.11 -17.59
N PHE A 74 5.58 -14.90 -16.58
CA PHE A 74 5.82 -14.42 -15.22
C PHE A 74 7.28 -14.52 -14.80
N THR A 75 7.75 -13.55 -14.03
CA THR A 75 9.04 -13.59 -13.31
C THR A 75 8.80 -13.57 -11.81
N ILE A 76 9.71 -14.15 -11.03
CA ILE A 76 9.63 -14.10 -9.56
C ILE A 76 10.67 -13.11 -9.03
N PRO A 77 10.28 -12.01 -8.39
CA PRO A 77 11.22 -11.05 -7.84
C PRO A 77 11.88 -11.62 -6.58
N VAL A 78 13.19 -11.85 -6.61
CA VAL A 78 13.97 -12.32 -5.44
C VAL A 78 14.65 -11.17 -4.68
N SER A 79 14.66 -9.99 -5.27
CA SER A 79 15.11 -8.73 -4.67
C SER A 79 14.07 -7.64 -4.93
N ALA A 80 14.13 -6.55 -4.17
CA ALA A 80 13.27 -5.39 -4.43
C ALA A 80 13.65 -4.73 -5.77
N GLN A 81 12.67 -4.44 -6.61
CA GLN A 81 12.87 -3.86 -7.94
C GLN A 81 12.12 -2.53 -8.03
N ALA A 82 12.76 -1.52 -8.62
CA ALA A 82 12.07 -0.28 -8.98
C ALA A 82 11.07 -0.57 -10.11
N TRP A 83 9.87 0.00 -10.00
CA TRP A 83 8.83 -0.10 -11.01
C TRP A 83 8.68 1.27 -11.69
N GLN A 84 9.38 1.44 -12.81
CA GLN A 84 9.61 2.76 -13.43
C GLN A 84 8.55 3.16 -14.47
N ASP A 85 7.58 2.28 -14.74
CA ASP A 85 6.50 2.58 -15.67
C ASP A 85 5.72 3.82 -15.20
N GLU A 86 5.39 4.71 -16.14
CA GLU A 86 4.57 5.91 -15.89
C GLU A 86 3.20 5.53 -15.29
N MET A 87 2.64 4.42 -15.78
CA MET A 87 1.40 3.84 -15.30
C MET A 87 1.61 2.38 -14.93
N ARG A 88 1.38 2.05 -13.67
CA ARG A 88 1.68 0.75 -13.07
C ARG A 88 0.38 -0.01 -12.84
N TYR A 89 0.30 -1.22 -13.39
CA TYR A 89 -0.87 -2.08 -13.26
C TYR A 89 -0.50 -3.37 -12.55
N ALA A 90 -1.31 -3.77 -11.57
CA ALA A 90 -1.12 -5.00 -10.84
C ALA A 90 -2.44 -5.76 -10.68
N GLY A 91 -2.40 -7.07 -10.97
CA GLY A 91 -3.49 -7.98 -10.66
C GLY A 91 -3.35 -8.56 -9.25
N VAL A 92 -4.44 -8.62 -8.50
CA VAL A 92 -4.53 -9.35 -7.23
C VAL A 92 -5.60 -10.42 -7.33
N SER A 93 -5.24 -11.66 -6.99
CA SER A 93 -6.15 -12.81 -7.02
C SER A 93 -6.32 -13.41 -5.63
N SER A 94 -7.55 -13.81 -5.30
CA SER A 94 -7.88 -14.58 -4.10
C SER A 94 -8.78 -15.75 -4.48
N PHE A 95 -8.42 -16.95 -4.02
CA PHE A 95 -9.13 -18.20 -4.33
C PHE A 95 -9.60 -18.83 -3.03
N GLY A 96 -10.91 -18.84 -2.80
CA GLY A 96 -11.52 -19.40 -1.61
C GLY A 96 -11.62 -20.93 -1.68
N ILE A 97 -11.51 -21.60 -0.53
CA ILE A 97 -11.60 -23.07 -0.44
C ILE A 97 -12.96 -23.57 -0.96
N GLY A 98 -14.03 -22.80 -0.76
CA GLY A 98 -15.38 -23.11 -1.28
C GLY A 98 -15.58 -22.83 -2.78
N GLY A 99 -14.53 -22.52 -3.54
CA GLY A 99 -14.59 -22.28 -4.98
C GLY A 99 -14.98 -20.86 -5.40
N THR A 100 -15.30 -19.97 -4.45
CA THR A 100 -15.52 -18.55 -4.75
C THR A 100 -14.18 -17.85 -4.96
N ASN A 101 -14.01 -17.25 -6.14
CA ASN A 101 -12.76 -16.61 -6.56
C ASN A 101 -12.98 -15.13 -6.85
N CYS A 102 -11.96 -14.30 -6.59
CA CYS A 102 -11.97 -12.88 -6.90
C CYS A 102 -10.64 -12.48 -7.55
N HIS A 103 -10.72 -11.62 -8.57
CA HIS A 103 -9.57 -11.00 -9.21
C HIS A 103 -9.84 -9.50 -9.43
N MET A 104 -8.86 -8.66 -9.09
CA MET A 104 -8.96 -7.20 -9.26
C MET A 104 -7.70 -6.68 -9.93
N ILE A 105 -7.86 -5.62 -10.72
CA ILE A 105 -6.75 -4.84 -11.28
C ILE A 105 -6.65 -3.53 -10.51
N VAL A 106 -5.45 -3.23 -10.02
CA VAL A 106 -5.08 -1.97 -9.38
C VAL A 106 -4.18 -1.22 -10.34
N ALA A 107 -4.49 0.06 -10.58
CA ALA A 107 -3.67 0.96 -11.40
C ALA A 107 -3.14 2.12 -10.54
N SER A 108 -1.94 2.60 -10.85
CA SER A 108 -1.48 3.89 -10.31
C SER A 108 -2.30 5.03 -10.91
N LEU A 109 -2.15 6.24 -10.38
CA LEU A 109 -2.44 7.45 -11.14
C LEU A 109 -1.16 7.90 -11.85
N PRO A 110 -1.24 8.67 -12.94
CA PRO A 110 -0.06 9.30 -13.53
C PRO A 110 0.68 10.10 -12.45
N ASP A 111 2.01 10.01 -12.42
CA ASP A 111 2.81 10.68 -11.38
C ASP A 111 2.64 12.20 -11.42
N ALA A 112 2.27 12.76 -12.58
CA ALA A 112 1.88 14.17 -12.74
C ALA A 112 0.62 14.56 -11.93
N LEU A 113 -0.31 13.64 -11.68
CA LEU A 113 -1.44 13.87 -10.77
C LEU A 113 -1.04 13.75 -9.29
N ASN A 114 0.04 13.01 -8.99
CA ASN A 114 0.61 12.94 -7.64
C ASN A 114 1.50 14.15 -7.33
N ALA A 115 1.89 14.94 -8.33
CA ALA A 115 2.60 16.18 -8.13
C ALA A 115 1.75 17.07 -7.20
N ARG A 116 2.29 17.35 -6.02
CA ARG A 116 1.65 18.20 -5.01
C ARG A 116 1.14 19.46 -5.72
N LEU A 117 -0.12 19.81 -5.51
CA LEU A 117 -0.63 21.10 -5.98
C LEU A 117 0.37 22.17 -5.54
N PRO A 118 0.83 23.06 -6.45
CA PRO A 118 1.77 24.09 -6.08
C PRO A 118 1.21 24.84 -4.88
N ASN A 119 2.02 24.95 -3.84
CA ASN A 119 1.65 25.64 -2.60
C ASN A 119 1.48 27.11 -2.94
N THR A 120 0.26 27.52 -3.31
CA THR A 120 -0.03 28.87 -3.80
C THR A 120 -0.06 29.91 -2.69
N ASP A 121 0.09 29.51 -1.43
CA ASP A 121 0.23 30.42 -0.30
C ASP A 121 1.70 30.68 0.04
N SER A 122 2.28 31.65 -0.67
CA SER A 122 3.57 32.28 -0.34
C SER A 122 3.46 33.27 0.84
N GLY A 123 2.28 33.41 1.46
CA GLY A 123 2.08 34.15 2.69
C GLY A 123 2.18 33.21 3.90
N ARG A 124 2.98 33.58 4.90
CA ARG A 124 3.15 32.83 6.15
C ARG A 124 1.82 32.82 6.94
N LYS A 125 0.87 31.97 6.54
CA LYS A 125 -0.38 31.74 7.26
C LYS A 125 -0.08 30.78 8.41
N SER A 126 -0.16 31.28 9.63
CA SER A 126 -0.18 30.42 10.83
C SER A 126 -1.32 29.42 10.67
N THR A 127 -0.99 28.13 10.61
CA THR A 127 -1.96 27.06 10.47
C THR A 127 -2.13 26.37 11.82
N ALA A 128 -3.37 26.19 12.26
CA ALA A 128 -3.66 25.50 13.52
C ALA A 128 -3.76 23.99 13.28
N LEU A 129 -2.91 23.22 13.97
CA LEU A 129 -3.01 21.76 13.98
C LEU A 129 -3.86 21.33 15.18
N LEU A 130 -5.13 21.04 14.92
CA LEU A 130 -6.05 20.59 15.96
C LEU A 130 -5.85 19.10 16.25
N LEU A 131 -5.85 18.75 17.54
CA LEU A 131 -5.68 17.37 18.01
C LEU A 131 -6.85 16.98 18.89
N SER A 132 -7.36 15.77 18.70
CA SER A 132 -8.38 15.16 19.54
C SER A 132 -8.13 13.66 19.65
N ALA A 133 -8.42 13.09 20.81
CA ALA A 133 -8.34 11.66 21.04
C ALA A 133 -9.25 11.26 22.22
N ALA A 134 -9.60 9.98 22.33
CA ALA A 134 -10.47 9.48 23.39
C ALA A 134 -9.79 9.36 24.78
N SER A 135 -8.48 9.64 24.86
CA SER A 135 -7.71 9.62 26.12
C SER A 135 -6.45 10.47 26.00
N ASP A 136 -5.91 10.90 27.15
CA ASP A 136 -4.64 11.64 27.22
C ASP A 136 -3.47 10.86 26.63
N SER A 137 -3.43 9.54 26.81
CA SER A 137 -2.37 8.70 26.27
C SER A 137 -2.43 8.62 24.74
N ALA A 138 -3.64 8.54 24.17
CA ALA A 138 -3.85 8.58 22.73
C ALA A 138 -3.54 9.97 22.16
N LEU A 139 -3.88 11.05 22.89
CA LEU A 139 -3.56 12.42 22.48
C LEU A 139 -2.04 12.66 22.42
N ARG A 140 -1.31 12.21 23.44
CA ARG A 140 0.16 12.28 23.48
C ARG A 140 0.81 11.47 22.36
N ARG A 141 0.27 10.28 22.06
CA ARG A 141 0.74 9.46 20.93
C ARG A 141 0.52 10.17 19.61
N LEU A 142 -0.69 10.68 19.37
CA LEU A 142 -1.03 11.42 18.15
C LEU A 142 -0.12 12.65 17.97
N ALA A 143 0.12 13.41 19.04
CA ALA A 143 1.04 14.55 19.01
C ALA A 143 2.48 14.11 18.65
N THR A 144 2.94 12.98 19.20
CA THR A 144 4.26 12.41 18.88
C THR A 144 4.35 11.97 17.43
N ASP A 145 3.32 11.30 16.92
CA ASP A 145 3.27 10.81 15.54
C ASP A 145 3.28 11.99 14.54
N TYR A 146 2.51 13.04 14.80
CA TYR A 146 2.51 14.25 13.97
C TYR A 146 3.82 15.02 14.06
N ALA A 147 4.44 15.11 15.24
CA ALA A 147 5.77 15.70 15.37
C ALA A 147 6.82 14.90 14.59
N GLY A 148 6.72 13.56 14.58
CA GLY A 148 7.55 12.69 13.75
C GLY A 148 7.36 12.96 12.26
N ALA A 149 6.11 12.95 11.78
CA ALA A 149 5.79 13.20 10.38
C ALA A 149 6.29 14.58 9.91
N LEU A 150 6.15 15.62 10.73
CA LEU A 150 6.66 16.97 10.40
C LEU A 150 8.18 17.01 10.32
N ARG A 151 8.91 16.26 11.17
CA ARG A 151 10.37 16.12 11.08
C ARG A 151 10.80 15.37 9.82
N GLU A 152 9.96 14.46 9.32
CA GLU A 152 10.14 13.73 8.06
C GLU A 152 9.64 14.52 6.83
N ASN A 153 9.44 15.84 6.96
CA ASN A 153 9.02 16.76 5.89
C ASN A 153 7.60 16.51 5.33
N ALA A 154 6.69 16.00 6.16
CA ALA A 154 5.26 16.07 5.85
C ALA A 154 4.79 17.53 5.73
N ASP A 155 3.88 17.80 4.79
CA ASP A 155 3.35 19.14 4.58
C ASP A 155 2.43 19.55 5.74
N ALA A 156 2.83 20.60 6.48
CA ALA A 156 2.12 21.05 7.66
C ALA A 156 0.69 21.53 7.35
N SER A 157 0.50 22.20 6.21
CA SER A 157 -0.81 22.68 5.76
C SER A 157 -1.75 21.52 5.45
N SER A 158 -1.29 20.51 4.70
CA SER A 158 -2.06 19.29 4.41
C SER A 158 -2.38 18.49 5.67
N LEU A 159 -1.43 18.38 6.61
CA LEU A 159 -1.66 17.71 7.90
C LEU A 159 -2.75 18.42 8.70
N ALA A 160 -2.65 19.74 8.86
CA ALA A 160 -3.63 20.52 9.60
C ALA A 160 -5.01 20.53 8.91
N PHE A 161 -5.06 20.66 7.58
CA PHE A 161 -6.29 20.56 6.82
C PHE A 161 -6.96 19.20 7.03
N THR A 162 -6.19 18.11 6.97
CA THR A 162 -6.71 16.75 7.20
C THR A 162 -7.16 16.56 8.65
N ALA A 163 -6.40 17.08 9.62
CA ALA A 163 -6.76 17.01 11.04
C ALA A 163 -8.05 17.78 11.33
N LEU A 164 -8.28 18.92 10.68
CA LEU A 164 -9.49 19.72 10.84
C LEU A 164 -10.73 19.05 10.23
N HIS A 165 -10.61 18.49 9.02
CA HIS A 165 -11.77 18.03 8.23
C HIS A 165 -12.04 16.52 8.30
N ALA A 166 -11.03 15.71 8.63
CA ALA A 166 -11.12 14.24 8.59
C ALA A 166 -10.88 13.57 9.96
N ARG A 167 -10.98 14.34 11.05
CA ARG A 167 -10.93 13.82 12.42
C ARG A 167 -12.14 14.29 13.21
N ARG A 168 -12.54 13.45 14.16
CA ARG A 168 -13.60 13.76 15.10
C ARG A 168 -13.05 14.65 16.19
N LEU A 169 -13.38 15.94 16.15
CA LEU A 169 -12.87 16.93 17.12
C LEU A 169 -13.68 16.97 18.42
N ASP A 170 -14.89 16.40 18.44
CA ASP A 170 -15.79 16.33 19.59
C ASP A 170 -15.59 15.08 20.48
N LEU A 171 -14.37 14.53 20.51
CA LEU A 171 -14.07 13.48 21.48
C LEU A 171 -13.97 14.11 22.88
N PRO A 172 -14.72 13.62 23.88
CA PRO A 172 -14.69 14.21 25.20
C PRO A 172 -13.27 14.16 25.75
N LEU A 173 -12.71 15.33 26.07
CA LEU A 173 -11.53 15.39 26.91
C LEU A 173 -11.91 14.72 28.24
N PRO A 174 -11.14 13.73 28.74
CA PRO A 174 -11.41 13.17 30.05
C PRO A 174 -11.43 14.31 31.08
N PRO A 175 -12.41 14.34 32.00
CA PRO A 175 -12.53 15.41 32.98
C PRO A 175 -11.25 15.46 33.84
N GLY A 176 -10.42 16.49 33.63
CA GLY A 176 -9.16 16.70 34.37
C GLY A 176 -7.97 17.21 33.53
N GLY A 177 -8.04 17.15 32.21
CA GLY A 177 -6.94 17.56 31.32
C GLY A 177 -6.89 19.06 31.02
N ALA A 178 -6.77 19.92 32.04
CA ALA A 178 -6.41 21.32 31.79
C ALA A 178 -4.93 21.39 31.37
N ILE A 179 -4.69 21.74 30.10
CA ILE A 179 -3.36 22.13 29.63
C ILE A 179 -3.03 23.46 30.35
N LYS A 180 -2.18 23.41 31.38
CA LYS A 180 -1.56 24.62 31.93
C LYS A 180 -0.55 25.15 30.90
N PRO A 181 -0.47 26.49 30.74
CA PRO A 181 0.36 27.16 29.73
C PRO A 181 1.85 26.88 29.91
#